data_AF-A0A7W0P393-F1
#
_entry.id   AF-A0A7W0P393-F1
#
_cell.length_a   1.000
_cell.length_b   1.000
_cell.length_c   1.000
_cell.angle_alpha   90.00
_cell.angle_beta   90.00
_cell.angle_gamma   90.00
#
_symmetry.space_group_name_H-M   'P 1'
#
loop_
_entity.id
_entity.type
_entity.pdbx_description
1 polymer ?
#
loop_
_entity_poly.entity_id
_entity_poly.type
_entity_poly.pdbx_seq_one_letter_code
_entity_poly.pdbx_strand_id
1 'polypeptide(L)'
;MPERYSRAEHATRHGPTAGDRIRLGDTDLWIRIERDLTDPADQALWGYAKNWRSGMTQQDRATTESELDTIVASAVVLDPVLGVVKADIGIKDGRIVGIGRAGNPDITDGVDLTIGPNTWPVPCHGLIATPGAVDSHVHLLSPRLIPVALTAGVTTLITAGFEEPPWRMLRTLEAFEHFPVNIGLQPSARTGVPGQLEAAI
;
A
#
# COMPACT_ATOMS: atom_id res chain seq x y z
N MET A 1 -9.93 36.98 1.01
CA MET A 1 -10.03 36.36 -0.33
C MET A 1 -9.45 34.97 -0.25
N PRO A 2 -9.99 33.95 -0.93
CA PRO A 2 -9.28 32.67 -1.02
C PRO A 2 -8.01 32.92 -1.85
N GLU A 3 -6.84 32.74 -1.23
CA GLU A 3 -5.59 32.64 -1.97
C GLU A 3 -5.68 31.40 -2.86
N ARG A 4 -5.68 31.60 -4.17
CA ARG A 4 -5.61 30.50 -5.12
C ARG A 4 -4.15 30.23 -5.40
N TYR A 5 -3.63 29.13 -4.86
CA TYR A 5 -2.34 28.61 -5.30
C TYR A 5 -2.35 28.37 -6.80
N SER A 6 -1.25 28.67 -7.47
CA SER A 6 -1.02 28.12 -8.80
C SER A 6 -0.97 26.57 -8.71
N ARG A 7 -1.26 25.88 -9.82
CA ARG A 7 -1.14 24.41 -9.87
C ARG A 7 0.25 23.92 -9.48
N ALA A 8 1.29 24.65 -9.88
CA ALA A 8 2.67 24.32 -9.53
C ALA A 8 2.91 24.42 -8.02
N GLU A 9 2.45 25.51 -7.38
CA GLU A 9 2.57 25.66 -5.92
C GLU A 9 1.77 24.61 -5.16
N HIS A 10 0.57 24.25 -5.64
CA HIS A 10 -0.19 23.15 -5.07
C HIS A 10 0.59 21.84 -5.17
N ALA A 11 1.13 21.50 -6.34
CA ALA A 11 1.90 20.29 -6.56
C ALA A 11 3.14 20.21 -5.66
N THR A 12 3.83 21.32 -5.41
CA THR A 12 4.98 21.38 -4.49
C THR A 12 4.58 21.12 -3.04
N ARG A 13 3.39 21.58 -2.61
CA ARG A 13 2.95 21.49 -1.19
C ARG A 13 2.22 20.19 -0.87
N HIS A 14 1.47 19.69 -1.83
CA HIS A 14 0.43 18.68 -1.64
C HIS A 14 0.54 17.52 -2.63
N GLY A 15 1.52 17.56 -3.53
CA GLY A 15 1.60 16.64 -4.64
C GLY A 15 0.61 16.98 -5.78
N PRO A 16 0.80 16.35 -6.94
CA PRO A 16 -0.03 16.55 -8.12
C PRO A 16 -1.49 16.14 -7.86
N THR A 17 -2.43 16.70 -8.61
CA THR A 17 -3.88 16.45 -8.47
C THR A 17 -4.51 16.06 -9.82
N ALA A 18 -5.82 15.85 -9.86
CA ALA A 18 -6.56 15.45 -11.04
C ALA A 18 -6.16 16.27 -12.29
N GLY A 19 -5.86 15.57 -13.38
CA GLY A 19 -5.43 16.14 -14.65
C GLY A 19 -3.92 16.41 -14.79
N ASP A 20 -3.17 16.47 -13.68
CA ASP A 20 -1.71 16.54 -13.74
C ASP A 20 -1.14 15.22 -14.31
N ARG A 21 0.07 15.32 -14.87
CA ARG A 21 0.80 14.18 -15.44
C ARG A 21 2.12 13.97 -14.73
N ILE A 22 2.48 12.72 -14.53
CA ILE A 22 3.73 12.31 -13.89
C ILE A 22 4.47 11.39 -14.86
N ARG A 23 5.75 11.69 -15.09
CA ARG A 23 6.66 10.81 -15.83
C ARG A 23 7.09 9.67 -14.92
N LEU A 24 7.05 8.43 -15.40
CA LEU A 24 7.50 7.27 -14.62
C LEU A 24 9.01 7.11 -14.75
N GLY A 25 9.75 7.53 -13.73
CA GLY A 25 11.21 7.50 -13.73
C GLY A 25 11.80 8.28 -14.91
N ASP A 26 12.77 7.69 -15.57
CA ASP A 26 13.42 8.19 -16.79
C ASP A 26 12.81 7.61 -18.09
N THR A 27 11.72 6.85 -18.00
CA THR A 27 11.02 6.28 -19.16
C THR A 27 10.24 7.34 -19.95
N ASP A 28 9.77 7.03 -21.15
CA ASP A 28 8.85 7.91 -21.91
C ASP A 28 7.37 7.71 -21.54
N LEU A 29 7.08 6.99 -20.45
CA LEU A 29 5.73 6.74 -19.96
C LEU A 29 5.26 7.89 -19.08
N TRP A 30 4.04 8.34 -19.33
CA TRP A 30 3.34 9.36 -18.56
C TRP A 30 2.00 8.85 -18.07
N ILE A 31 1.77 8.94 -16.77
CA ILE A 31 0.46 8.70 -16.18
C ILE A 31 -0.25 10.03 -15.95
N ARG A 32 -1.57 10.04 -16.10
CA ARG A 32 -2.42 11.20 -15.78
C ARG A 32 -3.30 10.84 -14.60
N ILE A 33 -3.33 11.69 -13.58
CA ILE A 33 -4.22 11.50 -12.43
C ILE A 33 -5.66 11.71 -12.91
N GLU A 34 -6.49 10.68 -12.75
CA GLU A 34 -7.87 10.65 -13.26
C GLU A 34 -8.82 11.33 -12.29
N ARG A 35 -8.63 11.10 -10.99
CA ARG A 35 -9.43 11.67 -9.90
C ARG A 35 -8.55 12.01 -8.71
N ASP A 36 -8.96 13.04 -7.98
CA ASP A 36 -8.44 13.33 -6.65
C ASP A 36 -9.60 13.08 -5.68
N LEU A 37 -9.43 12.07 -4.82
CA LEU A 37 -10.41 11.69 -3.79
C LEU A 37 -10.19 12.49 -2.51
N THR A 38 -9.11 13.26 -2.42
CA THR A 38 -8.87 14.20 -1.32
C THR A 38 -9.60 15.51 -1.59
N ASP A 39 -9.72 16.36 -0.56
CA ASP A 39 -10.18 17.73 -0.71
C ASP A 39 -8.98 18.67 -0.84
N PRO A 40 -8.76 19.31 -2.00
CA PRO A 40 -7.61 20.20 -2.19
C PRO A 40 -7.47 21.30 -1.15
N ALA A 41 -8.56 21.71 -0.48
CA ALA A 41 -8.56 22.75 0.55
C ALA A 41 -8.24 22.23 1.96
N ASP A 42 -8.33 20.92 2.20
CA ASP A 42 -8.31 20.33 3.55
C ASP A 42 -7.55 18.99 3.61
N GLN A 43 -6.45 18.89 2.86
CA GLN A 43 -5.58 17.71 2.90
C GLN A 43 -4.89 17.58 4.25
N ALA A 44 -4.86 16.36 4.80
CA ALA A 44 -4.18 16.05 6.04
C ALA A 44 -2.67 16.20 5.89
N LEU A 45 -2.08 17.20 6.55
CA LEU A 45 -0.65 17.42 6.60
C LEU A 45 -0.16 17.22 8.03
N TRP A 46 0.75 16.26 8.20
CA TRP A 46 1.44 16.05 9.46
C TRP A 46 2.72 16.88 9.54
N GLY A 47 3.05 17.36 10.73
CA GLY A 47 4.27 18.14 11.01
C GLY A 47 4.01 19.39 11.84
N TYR A 48 5.11 20.04 12.27
CA TYR A 48 5.02 21.25 13.07
C TYR A 48 4.23 22.34 12.36
N ALA A 49 3.28 22.94 13.09
CA ALA A 49 2.37 23.96 12.58
C ALA A 49 1.51 23.53 11.36
N LYS A 50 1.30 22.23 11.13
CA LYS A 50 0.38 21.68 10.11
C LYS A 50 -0.98 21.28 10.70
N ASN A 51 -1.99 20.94 9.90
CA ASN A 51 -3.39 20.77 10.35
C ASN A 51 -3.67 19.43 11.06
N TRP A 52 -2.78 18.45 11.00
CA TRP A 52 -2.95 17.19 11.73
C TRP A 52 -2.68 17.34 13.23
N ARG A 53 -3.69 17.81 13.97
CA ARG A 53 -3.66 18.02 15.42
C ARG A 53 -5.02 17.74 16.02
N SER A 54 -5.02 17.50 17.34
CA SER A 54 -6.23 17.34 18.15
C SER A 54 -7.26 18.44 17.88
N GLY A 55 -8.50 18.03 17.64
CA GLY A 55 -9.64 18.89 17.31
C GLY A 55 -9.59 19.54 15.91
N MET A 56 -8.54 19.30 15.13
CA MET A 56 -8.41 19.73 13.74
C MET A 56 -8.64 18.51 12.84
N THR A 57 -7.72 18.19 11.91
CA THR A 57 -7.84 17.00 11.06
C THR A 57 -7.82 15.69 11.86
N GLN A 58 -7.34 15.70 13.11
CA GLN A 58 -7.48 14.57 14.04
C GLN A 58 -8.77 14.74 14.87
N GLN A 59 -9.58 13.69 14.89
CA GLN A 59 -10.77 13.59 15.72
C GLN A 59 -10.42 13.12 17.15
N ASP A 60 -10.64 13.97 18.15
CA ASP A 60 -10.29 13.63 19.55
C ASP A 60 -11.23 12.62 20.20
N ARG A 61 -12.44 12.46 19.65
CA ARG A 61 -13.46 11.54 20.15
C ARG A 61 -13.47 10.18 19.43
N ALA A 62 -12.49 9.92 18.56
CA ALA A 62 -12.42 8.66 17.86
C ALA A 62 -12.21 7.50 18.85
N THR A 63 -12.97 6.41 18.68
CA THR A 63 -12.75 5.17 19.42
C THR A 63 -11.72 4.31 18.69
N THR A 64 -11.11 3.37 19.41
CA THR A 64 -10.16 2.41 18.82
C THR A 64 -10.76 1.60 17.67
N GLU A 65 -12.08 1.36 17.69
CA GLU A 65 -12.79 0.69 16.59
C GLU A 65 -12.95 1.59 15.35
N SER A 66 -13.11 2.90 15.55
CA SER A 66 -13.33 3.85 14.45
C SER A 66 -12.06 4.44 13.84
N GLU A 67 -10.99 4.56 14.62
CA GLU A 67 -9.75 5.18 14.14
C GLU A 67 -8.88 4.20 13.35
N LEU A 68 -8.16 4.71 12.36
CA LEU A 68 -7.13 3.96 11.65
C LEU A 68 -5.89 3.73 12.53
N ASP A 69 -5.16 2.65 12.28
CA ASP A 69 -3.84 2.43 12.89
C ASP A 69 -2.77 3.23 12.14
N THR A 70 -2.87 3.27 10.82
CA THR A 70 -1.93 3.97 9.96
C THR A 70 -2.65 4.52 8.75
N ILE A 71 -2.10 5.59 8.20
CA ILE A 71 -2.59 6.22 7.00
C ILE A 71 -1.45 6.66 6.10
N VAL A 72 -1.55 6.27 4.84
CA VAL A 72 -0.68 6.77 3.77
C VAL A 72 -1.36 7.99 3.16
N ALA A 73 -0.89 9.17 3.54
CA ALA A 73 -1.58 10.42 3.25
C ALA A 73 -1.20 11.00 1.89
N SER A 74 -2.22 11.35 1.09
CA SER A 74 -2.11 12.08 -0.18
C SER A 74 -1.19 11.43 -1.23
N ALA A 75 -1.22 10.10 -1.31
CA ALA A 75 -0.47 9.36 -2.32
C ALA A 75 -1.15 9.40 -3.69
N VAL A 76 -0.36 9.32 -4.76
CA VAL A 76 -0.87 8.93 -6.08
C VAL A 76 -0.91 7.41 -6.13
N VAL A 77 -2.11 6.83 -6.05
CA VAL A 77 -2.35 5.40 -6.19
C VAL A 77 -2.36 5.04 -7.67
N LEU A 78 -1.47 4.11 -8.05
CA LEU A 78 -1.42 3.49 -9.37
C LEU A 78 -1.79 2.02 -9.21
N ASP A 79 -3.00 1.67 -9.64
CA ASP A 79 -3.57 0.34 -9.46
C ASP A 79 -4.40 -0.08 -10.70
N PRO A 80 -4.33 -1.34 -11.15
CA PRO A 80 -5.06 -1.80 -12.34
C PRO A 80 -6.59 -1.79 -12.21
N VAL A 81 -7.13 -1.87 -10.99
CA VAL A 81 -8.58 -1.88 -10.73
C VAL A 81 -9.08 -0.47 -10.45
N LEU A 82 -8.35 0.30 -9.64
CA LEU A 82 -8.76 1.65 -9.21
C LEU A 82 -8.41 2.74 -10.23
N GLY A 83 -7.42 2.49 -11.10
CA GLY A 83 -6.87 3.47 -12.03
C GLY A 83 -5.74 4.30 -11.40
N VAL A 84 -5.59 5.53 -11.89
CA VAL A 84 -4.61 6.50 -11.36
C VAL A 84 -5.34 7.57 -10.57
N VAL A 85 -5.34 7.45 -9.24
CA VAL A 85 -6.09 8.36 -8.35
C VAL A 85 -5.18 8.96 -7.29
N LYS A 86 -5.45 10.18 -6.86
CA LYS A 86 -4.87 10.72 -5.63
C LYS A 86 -5.81 10.47 -4.47
N ALA A 87 -5.33 9.91 -3.38
CA ALA A 87 -6.15 9.55 -2.22
C ALA A 87 -5.31 9.36 -0.95
N ASP A 88 -6.02 9.26 0.18
CA ASP A 88 -5.47 8.69 1.40
C ASP A 88 -5.77 7.18 1.45
N ILE A 89 -4.83 6.39 1.97
CA ILE A 89 -4.99 4.93 2.16
C ILE A 89 -5.04 4.64 3.65
N GLY A 90 -6.18 4.13 4.12
CA GLY A 90 -6.38 3.77 5.52
C GLY A 90 -6.00 2.32 5.82
N ILE A 91 -5.23 2.12 6.88
CA ILE A 91 -4.79 0.80 7.34
C ILE A 91 -5.32 0.56 8.76
N LYS A 92 -5.93 -0.61 8.96
CA LYS A 92 -6.39 -1.13 10.26
C LYS A 92 -6.11 -2.62 10.35
N ASP A 93 -5.56 -3.08 11.46
CA ASP A 93 -5.25 -4.50 11.73
C ASP A 93 -4.45 -5.16 10.58
N GLY A 94 -3.49 -4.41 10.04
CA GLY A 94 -2.64 -4.85 8.93
C GLY A 94 -3.34 -4.96 7.56
N ARG A 95 -4.56 -4.44 7.41
CA ARG A 95 -5.34 -4.47 6.16
C ARG A 95 -5.66 -3.06 5.68
N ILE A 96 -5.72 -2.89 4.36
CA ILE A 96 -6.29 -1.69 3.75
C ILE A 96 -7.81 -1.74 3.97
N VAL A 97 -8.35 -0.76 4.71
CA VAL A 97 -9.79 -0.68 5.01
C VAL A 97 -10.53 0.34 4.16
N GLY A 98 -9.79 1.22 3.48
CA GLY A 98 -10.37 2.12 2.50
C GLY A 98 -9.33 2.98 1.80
N ILE A 99 -9.76 3.54 0.66
CA ILE A 99 -9.00 4.48 -0.16
C ILE A 99 -9.97 5.62 -0.47
N GLY A 100 -9.67 6.81 0.02
CA GLY A 100 -10.62 7.92 -0.01
C GLY A 100 -10.09 9.14 0.70
N ARG A 101 -11.00 9.92 1.30
CA ARG A 101 -10.66 11.11 2.07
C ARG A 101 -10.49 10.77 3.54
N ALA A 102 -9.34 11.11 4.11
CA ALA A 102 -9.14 11.03 5.54
C ALA A 102 -9.30 12.38 6.25
N GLY A 103 -9.69 12.34 7.52
CA GLY A 103 -9.86 13.56 8.30
C GLY A 103 -10.64 13.36 9.58
N ASN A 104 -11.22 14.46 10.03
CA ASN A 104 -12.08 14.52 11.20
C ASN A 104 -13.52 14.82 10.76
N PRO A 105 -14.45 13.86 10.91
CA PRO A 105 -15.84 14.04 10.49
C PRO A 105 -16.59 15.09 11.33
N ASP A 106 -16.04 15.56 12.45
CA ASP A 106 -16.68 16.57 13.30
C ASP A 106 -16.58 17.99 12.72
N ILE A 107 -15.64 18.23 11.80
CA ILE A 107 -15.35 19.56 11.26
C ILE A 107 -15.42 19.63 9.74
N THR A 108 -15.47 18.49 9.06
CA THR A 108 -15.53 18.46 7.60
C THR A 108 -16.31 17.26 7.08
N ASP A 109 -17.13 17.52 6.05
CA ASP A 109 -17.98 16.52 5.44
C ASP A 109 -17.19 15.58 4.50
N GLY A 110 -17.75 14.38 4.27
CA GLY A 110 -17.21 13.43 3.29
C GLY A 110 -15.93 12.73 3.72
N VAL A 111 -15.67 12.64 5.02
CA VAL A 111 -14.57 11.83 5.57
C VAL A 111 -14.95 10.35 5.49
N ASP A 112 -14.19 9.59 4.69
CA ASP A 112 -14.31 8.13 4.57
C ASP A 112 -13.44 7.42 5.63
N LEU A 113 -12.35 8.07 6.04
CA LEU A 113 -11.25 7.49 6.81
C LEU A 113 -10.94 8.35 8.03
N THR A 114 -11.49 7.98 9.19
CA THR A 114 -11.32 8.76 10.42
C THR A 114 -9.90 8.70 10.96
N ILE A 115 -9.30 9.88 11.16
CA ILE A 115 -8.01 10.04 11.83
C ILE A 115 -8.27 10.25 13.33
N GLY A 116 -7.78 9.33 14.15
CA GLY A 116 -7.88 9.42 15.61
C GLY A 116 -6.53 9.70 16.29
N PRO A 117 -6.52 9.78 17.64
CA PRO A 117 -5.32 10.06 18.43
C PRO A 117 -4.18 9.04 18.24
N ASN A 118 -4.48 7.80 17.85
CA ASN A 118 -3.50 6.73 17.67
C ASN A 118 -3.17 6.44 16.20
N THR A 119 -3.72 7.20 15.26
CA THR A 119 -3.46 7.01 13.83
C THR A 119 -2.05 7.49 13.46
N TRP A 120 -1.20 6.58 12.98
CA TRP A 120 0.15 6.91 12.55
C TRP A 120 0.19 7.47 11.11
N PRO A 121 0.80 8.65 10.89
CA PRO A 121 0.87 9.24 9.55
C PRO A 121 2.10 8.79 8.76
N VAL A 122 1.88 8.43 7.50
CA VAL A 122 2.92 8.22 6.49
C VAL A 122 2.71 9.25 5.37
N PRO A 123 3.47 10.38 5.36
CA PRO A 123 3.26 11.44 4.38
C PRO A 123 3.76 11.02 3.00
N CYS A 124 2.86 10.93 2.02
CA CYS A 124 3.15 10.47 0.66
C CYS A 124 2.74 11.48 -0.42
N HIS A 125 2.55 12.75 -0.05
CA HIS A 125 2.34 13.82 -1.02
C HIS A 125 3.54 13.89 -1.99
N GLY A 126 3.26 13.71 -3.29
CA GLY A 126 4.29 13.65 -4.33
C GLY A 126 4.94 12.28 -4.53
N LEU A 127 4.51 11.25 -3.81
CA LEU A 127 4.92 9.85 -4.01
C LEU A 127 3.83 9.05 -4.73
N ILE A 128 4.25 7.96 -5.37
CA ILE A 128 3.37 6.98 -6.00
C ILE A 128 3.29 5.74 -5.09
N ALA A 129 2.08 5.27 -4.82
CA ALA A 129 1.81 4.02 -4.13
C ALA A 129 1.28 2.98 -5.13
N THR A 130 1.80 1.76 -5.04
CA THR A 130 1.36 0.60 -5.82
C THR A 130 1.09 -0.58 -4.88
N PRO A 131 0.28 -1.57 -5.30
CA PRO A 131 0.32 -2.88 -4.67
C PRO A 131 1.75 -3.45 -4.70
N GLY A 132 2.09 -4.26 -3.70
CA GLY A 132 3.33 -5.03 -3.74
C GLY A 132 3.29 -6.05 -4.87
N ALA A 133 4.41 -6.24 -5.56
CA ALA A 133 4.49 -7.14 -6.69
C ALA A 133 4.37 -8.61 -6.25
N VAL A 134 3.78 -9.43 -7.11
CA VAL A 134 3.66 -10.87 -6.96
C VAL A 134 4.54 -11.52 -8.03
N ASP A 135 5.63 -12.17 -7.61
CA ASP A 135 6.46 -12.97 -8.51
C ASP A 135 6.02 -14.42 -8.41
N SER A 136 5.44 -14.94 -9.49
CA SER A 136 4.86 -16.28 -9.51
C SER A 136 5.79 -17.37 -10.05
N HIS A 137 7.04 -17.04 -10.38
CA HIS A 137 7.99 -17.98 -10.97
C HIS A 137 9.35 -17.87 -10.29
N VAL A 138 9.38 -18.19 -9.00
CA VAL A 138 10.57 -18.02 -8.17
C VAL A 138 11.27 -19.36 -7.96
N HIS A 139 12.56 -19.42 -8.29
CA HIS A 139 13.43 -20.51 -7.86
C HIS A 139 14.11 -20.11 -6.55
N LEU A 140 13.66 -20.70 -5.44
CA LEU A 140 14.13 -20.37 -4.10
C LEU A 140 15.47 -21.05 -3.76
N LEU A 141 16.49 -20.79 -4.58
CA LEU A 141 17.82 -21.42 -4.47
C LEU A 141 18.57 -20.99 -3.20
N SER A 142 18.25 -19.82 -2.66
CA SER A 142 18.91 -19.27 -1.49
C SER A 142 17.98 -18.33 -0.72
N PRO A 143 18.02 -18.31 0.62
CA PRO A 143 17.29 -17.32 1.42
C PRO A 143 17.77 -15.89 1.15
N ARG A 144 18.95 -15.72 0.57
CA ARG A 144 19.48 -14.40 0.16
C ARG A 144 18.68 -13.73 -0.95
N LEU A 145 17.80 -14.47 -1.64
CA LEU A 145 16.91 -13.90 -2.65
C LEU A 145 15.83 -12.99 -2.02
N ILE A 146 15.34 -13.32 -0.82
CA ILE A 146 14.20 -12.64 -0.20
C ILE A 146 14.45 -11.13 0.00
N PRO A 147 15.58 -10.68 0.58
CA PRO A 147 15.84 -9.24 0.73
C PRO A 147 15.94 -8.52 -0.63
N VAL A 148 16.45 -9.18 -1.67
CA VAL A 148 16.55 -8.59 -3.01
C VAL A 148 15.15 -8.41 -3.63
N ALA A 149 14.30 -9.44 -3.53
CA ALA A 149 12.93 -9.35 -4.00
C ALA A 149 12.15 -8.24 -3.27
N LEU A 150 12.26 -8.19 -1.94
CA LEU A 150 11.57 -7.18 -1.13
C LEU A 150 12.03 -5.75 -1.44
N THR A 151 13.35 -5.53 -1.60
CA THR A 151 13.88 -4.21 -1.98
C THR A 151 13.48 -3.78 -3.40
N ALA A 152 13.15 -4.73 -4.28
CA ALA A 152 12.58 -4.48 -5.60
C ALA A 152 11.06 -4.25 -5.57
N GLY A 153 10.41 -4.30 -4.40
CA GLY A 153 8.96 -4.10 -4.24
C GLY A 153 8.13 -5.38 -4.39
N VAL A 154 8.75 -6.56 -4.41
CA VAL A 154 8.05 -7.85 -4.43
C VAL A 154 7.71 -8.27 -2.99
N THR A 155 6.43 -8.39 -2.70
CA THR A 155 5.93 -8.76 -1.36
C THR A 155 5.39 -10.18 -1.30
N THR A 156 5.19 -10.82 -2.45
CA THR A 156 4.66 -12.19 -2.55
C THR A 156 5.45 -13.00 -3.56
N LEU A 157 5.84 -14.20 -3.16
CA LEU A 157 6.63 -15.13 -3.97
C LEU A 157 5.88 -16.46 -4.08
N ILE A 158 5.54 -16.88 -5.30
CA ILE A 158 5.12 -18.26 -5.57
C ILE A 158 6.35 -18.98 -6.12
N THR A 159 6.80 -19.96 -5.35
CA THR A 159 8.09 -20.59 -5.54
C THR A 159 7.93 -22.05 -5.91
N ALA A 160 8.88 -22.55 -6.68
CA ALA A 160 8.94 -23.96 -6.97
C ALA A 160 9.38 -24.74 -5.71
N GLY A 161 8.47 -25.51 -5.12
CA GLY A 161 8.70 -26.38 -3.98
C GLY A 161 9.19 -27.76 -4.40
N PHE A 162 10.21 -27.83 -5.27
CA PHE A 162 10.83 -29.09 -5.74
C PHE A 162 11.61 -29.84 -4.65
N GLU A 163 11.01 -29.98 -3.47
CA GLU A 163 11.63 -30.53 -2.28
C GLU A 163 10.99 -31.88 -1.97
N GLU A 164 11.45 -32.91 -2.68
CA GLU A 164 11.07 -34.30 -2.43
C GLU A 164 12.00 -34.93 -1.38
N PRO A 165 11.47 -35.74 -0.45
CA PRO A 165 10.04 -36.07 -0.27
C PRO A 165 9.25 -34.93 0.42
N PRO A 166 7.89 -34.96 0.41
CA PRO A 166 7.03 -33.84 0.83
C PRO A 166 7.36 -33.17 2.18
N TRP A 167 7.91 -33.91 3.15
CA TRP A 167 8.30 -33.33 4.44
C TRP A 167 9.35 -32.20 4.31
N ARG A 168 10.15 -32.17 3.24
CA ARG A 168 11.12 -31.09 3.01
C ARG A 168 10.42 -29.75 2.72
N MET A 169 9.29 -29.76 2.00
CA MET A 169 8.51 -28.55 1.75
C MET A 169 8.06 -27.86 3.05
N LEU A 170 7.69 -28.64 4.07
CA LEU A 170 7.33 -28.09 5.39
C LEU A 170 8.53 -27.41 6.06
N ARG A 171 9.72 -28.02 6.00
CA ARG A 171 10.96 -27.44 6.55
C ARG A 171 11.36 -26.14 5.83
N THR A 172 11.11 -26.08 4.53
CA THR A 172 11.32 -24.87 3.75
C THR A 172 10.38 -23.77 4.20
N LEU A 173 9.07 -24.04 4.33
CA LEU A 173 8.13 -23.06 4.87
C LEU A 173 8.54 -22.54 6.26
N GLU A 174 8.88 -23.44 7.19
CA GLU A 174 9.35 -23.09 8.54
C GLU A 174 10.59 -22.17 8.49
N ALA A 175 11.53 -22.43 7.57
CA ALA A 175 12.73 -21.59 7.42
C ALA A 175 12.42 -20.16 6.97
N PHE A 176 11.25 -19.91 6.38
CA PHE A 176 10.86 -18.59 5.89
C PHE A 176 9.86 -17.83 6.78
N GLU A 177 9.34 -18.43 7.86
CA GLU A 177 8.34 -17.79 8.76
C GLU A 177 8.79 -16.43 9.34
N HIS A 178 10.09 -16.18 9.38
CA HIS A 178 10.69 -14.98 9.95
C HIS A 178 10.86 -13.84 8.93
N PHE A 179 10.57 -14.07 7.65
CA PHE A 179 10.71 -13.05 6.62
C PHE A 179 9.37 -12.33 6.37
N PRO A 180 9.40 -10.99 6.16
CA PRO A 180 8.19 -10.20 5.94
C PRO A 180 7.74 -10.26 4.47
N VAL A 181 7.53 -11.48 3.95
CA VAL A 181 7.01 -11.74 2.60
C VAL A 181 5.99 -12.87 2.65
N ASN A 182 5.02 -12.82 1.75
CA ASN A 182 4.10 -13.95 1.54
C ASN A 182 4.80 -14.99 0.66
N ILE A 183 4.71 -16.27 1.03
CA ILE A 183 5.32 -17.37 0.28
C ILE A 183 4.30 -18.47 0.01
N GLY A 184 4.23 -18.93 -1.24
CA GLY A 184 3.57 -20.17 -1.65
C GLY A 184 4.57 -21.16 -2.24
N LEU A 185 4.48 -22.44 -1.91
CA LEU A 185 5.29 -23.51 -2.50
C LEU A 185 4.46 -24.35 -3.46
N GLN A 186 4.99 -24.59 -4.67
CA GLN A 186 4.36 -25.45 -5.68
C GLN A 186 4.95 -26.86 -5.61
N PRO A 187 4.12 -27.92 -5.44
CA PRO A 187 4.62 -29.28 -5.39
C PRO A 187 5.06 -29.78 -6.78
N SER A 188 5.93 -30.80 -6.78
CA SER A 188 6.31 -31.55 -7.98
C SER A 188 5.12 -32.38 -8.49
N ALA A 189 4.74 -32.18 -9.76
CA ALA A 189 3.67 -32.93 -10.43
C ALA A 189 4.19 -33.87 -11.54
N ARG A 190 5.38 -34.45 -11.35
CA ARG A 190 6.07 -35.28 -12.37
C ARG A 190 5.52 -36.72 -12.48
N THR A 191 4.22 -36.90 -12.26
CA THR A 191 3.57 -38.20 -12.24
C THR A 191 2.09 -38.09 -12.64
N GLY A 192 1.60 -39.09 -13.37
CA GLY A 192 0.17 -39.25 -13.67
C GLY A 192 -0.58 -40.04 -12.60
N VAL A 193 0.09 -40.48 -11.53
CA VAL A 193 -0.51 -41.25 -10.43
C VAL A 193 -0.95 -40.28 -9.32
N PRO A 194 -2.26 -40.17 -9.00
CA PRO A 194 -2.80 -39.15 -8.08
C PRO A 194 -2.17 -39.09 -6.67
N GLY A 195 -1.93 -40.25 -6.04
CA GLY A 195 -1.54 -40.30 -4.62
C GLY A 195 -0.19 -39.64 -4.26
N GLN A 196 0.68 -39.40 -5.23
CA GLN A 196 1.94 -38.68 -5.01
C GLN A 196 1.75 -37.17 -4.91
N LEU A 197 0.74 -36.62 -5.60
CA LEU A 197 0.38 -35.21 -5.52
C LEU A 197 -0.46 -34.92 -4.27
N GLU A 198 -1.37 -35.84 -3.90
CA GLU A 198 -2.19 -35.74 -2.68
C GLU A 198 -1.35 -35.68 -1.41
N ALA A 199 -0.20 -36.35 -1.36
CA ALA A 199 0.70 -36.33 -0.21
C ALA A 199 1.44 -34.99 0.01
N ALA A 200 1.33 -34.04 -0.92
CA ALA A 200 1.97 -32.73 -0.86
C ALA A 200 0.99 -31.57 -0.57
N ILE A 201 -0.30 -31.88 -0.36
CA ILE A 201 -1.39 -30.95 -0.02
C ILE A 201 -1.75 -31.13 1.46
#